data_AF-A0A2N2YGY7-F1
#
_entry.id   AF-A0A2N2YGY7-F1
#
_cell.length_a   1.000
_cell.length_b   1.000
_cell.length_c   1.000
_cell.angle_alpha   90.00
_cell.angle_beta   90.00
_cell.angle_gamma   90.00
#
_symmetry.space_group_name_H-M   'P 1'
#
loop_
_entity.id
_entity.type
_entity.pdbx_description
1 polymer ?
#
loop_
_entity_poly.entity_id
_entity_poly.type
_entity_poly.pdbx_seq_one_letter_code
_entity_poly.pdbx_strand_id
1 'polypeptide(L)'
;MNLSRLFVEGVDFLSQLKENRNVILELTKRDFSSKYIKNIFGLAWSIFDPLAFIIILYLVFGFRYGHRNTLGVPYITYLITGYISYELFSTTLMAVVNSIKEYSFLLRKVNFRIAILPIVKILSNLMLHAVIVIIAMALLLVNKIEPSLYWIQLVYYIFCFFVLIIGLAWLTSSISLFFPDVKNIISIINRILFFLTPIFWNIKELPENIANLLQFNPLYYIVNGYRDSLLFKTGFWEYPVLTLYFWGLTFIILSTGILVFKRLRPHFADVT
;
A
#
# COMPACT_ATOMS: atom_id res chain seq x y z
N MET A 1 1.47 23.74 18.52
CA MET A 1 0.30 22.82 18.54
C MET A 1 0.65 21.66 19.46
N ASN A 2 -0.07 21.46 20.56
CA ASN A 2 0.33 20.49 21.60
C ASN A 2 0.19 19.03 21.12
N LEU A 3 1.20 18.21 21.37
CA LEU A 3 1.19 16.75 21.18
C LEU A 3 -0.03 16.07 21.82
N SER A 4 -0.52 16.61 22.94
CA SER A 4 -1.74 16.13 23.59
C SER A 4 -3.00 16.25 22.72
N ARG A 5 -3.07 17.26 21.84
CA ARG A 5 -4.20 17.46 20.92
C ARG A 5 -4.21 16.41 19.81
N LEU A 6 -3.06 16.12 19.22
CA LEU A 6 -2.91 15.06 18.20
C LEU A 6 -3.24 13.68 18.79
N PHE A 7 -2.84 13.41 20.03
CA PHE A 7 -3.14 12.15 20.71
C PHE A 7 -4.64 11.97 20.95
N VAL A 8 -5.31 13.01 21.48
CA VAL A 8 -6.78 12.99 21.68
C VAL A 8 -7.52 12.81 20.35
N GLU A 9 -7.03 13.46 19.28
CA GLU A 9 -7.60 13.31 17.93
C GLU A 9 -7.43 11.90 17.37
N GLY A 10 -6.28 11.25 17.59
CA GLY A 10 -6.06 9.86 17.22
C GLY A 10 -6.99 8.88 17.96
N VAL A 11 -7.21 9.12 19.25
CA VAL A 11 -8.12 8.30 20.07
C VAL A 11 -9.59 8.47 19.63
N ASP A 12 -10.02 9.71 19.37
CA ASP A 12 -11.35 9.98 18.84
C ASP A 12 -11.55 9.36 17.45
N PHE A 13 -10.50 9.28 16.64
CA PHE A 13 -10.59 8.58 15.36
C PHE A 13 -10.76 7.06 15.53
N LEU A 14 -10.01 6.44 16.43
CA LEU A 14 -10.14 5.00 16.70
C LEU A 14 -11.52 4.63 17.26
N SER A 15 -12.10 5.50 18.09
CA SER A 15 -13.48 5.32 18.57
C SER A 15 -14.48 5.38 17.39
N GLN A 16 -14.29 6.32 16.47
CA GLN A 16 -15.13 6.44 15.27
C GLN A 16 -15.06 5.20 14.38
N LEU A 17 -13.88 4.59 14.21
CA LEU A 17 -13.77 3.32 13.49
C LEU A 17 -14.53 2.19 14.16
N LYS A 18 -14.43 2.09 15.48
CA LYS A 18 -15.10 1.05 16.26
C LYS A 18 -16.63 1.17 16.19
N GLU A 19 -17.15 2.40 16.30
CA GLU A 19 -18.57 2.70 16.18
C GLU A 19 -19.11 2.36 14.78
N ASN A 20 -18.33 2.65 13.73
CA ASN A 20 -18.77 2.50 12.34
C ASN A 20 -18.32 1.18 11.70
N ARG A 21 -17.79 0.22 12.47
CA ARG A 21 -17.22 -1.03 11.95
C ARG A 21 -18.17 -1.76 10.99
N ASN A 22 -19.46 -1.83 11.32
CA ASN A 22 -20.45 -2.54 10.51
C ASN A 22 -20.65 -1.82 9.16
N VAL A 23 -20.73 -0.48 9.19
CA VAL A 23 -20.84 0.33 7.96
C VAL A 23 -19.59 0.18 7.11
N ILE A 24 -18.40 0.22 7.71
CA ILE A 24 -17.12 0.03 7.01
C ILE A 24 -17.09 -1.34 6.33
N LEU A 25 -17.43 -2.41 7.05
CA LEU A 25 -17.41 -3.78 6.51
C LEU A 25 -18.41 -3.95 5.37
N GLU A 26 -19.64 -3.46 5.50
CA GLU A 26 -20.66 -3.55 4.45
C GLU A 26 -20.27 -2.72 3.20
N LEU A 27 -19.75 -1.51 3.40
CA LEU A 27 -19.24 -0.70 2.30
C LEU A 27 -18.03 -1.35 1.62
N THR A 28 -17.14 -2.00 2.38
CA THR A 28 -15.97 -2.71 1.87
C THR A 28 -16.37 -3.90 1.02
N LYS A 29 -17.29 -4.75 1.52
CA LYS A 29 -17.83 -5.89 0.75
C LYS A 29 -18.48 -5.41 -0.54
N ARG A 30 -19.26 -4.33 -0.47
CA ARG A 30 -19.92 -3.74 -1.65
C ARG A 30 -18.91 -3.20 -2.65
N ASP A 31 -17.87 -2.48 -2.20
CA ASP A 31 -16.81 -1.98 -3.06
C ASP A 31 -16.06 -3.12 -3.74
N PHE A 32 -15.66 -4.14 -2.98
CA PHE A 32 -14.98 -5.33 -3.49
C PHE A 32 -15.84 -6.09 -4.51
N SER A 33 -17.09 -6.37 -4.16
CA SER A 33 -18.03 -7.06 -5.06
C SER A 33 -18.25 -6.28 -6.36
N SER A 34 -18.40 -4.95 -6.26
CA SER A 34 -18.63 -4.11 -7.42
C SER A 34 -17.42 -4.03 -8.36
N LYS A 35 -16.19 -4.11 -7.84
CA LYS A 35 -14.96 -4.08 -8.64
C LYS A 35 -14.62 -5.43 -9.24
N TYR A 36 -14.75 -6.50 -8.45
CA TYR A 36 -14.13 -7.79 -8.77
C TYR A 36 -15.12 -8.91 -9.06
N ILE A 37 -16.36 -8.86 -8.54
CA ILE A 37 -17.30 -10.01 -8.63
C ILE A 37 -18.42 -9.78 -9.64
N LYS A 38 -18.87 -8.53 -9.85
CA LYS A 38 -20.03 -8.25 -10.72
C LYS A 38 -19.87 -8.65 -12.18
N ASN A 39 -18.64 -8.76 -12.69
CA ASN A 39 -18.36 -9.17 -14.06
C ASN A 39 -17.92 -10.63 -14.09
N ILE A 40 -18.36 -11.38 -15.11
CA ILE A 40 -18.11 -12.84 -15.28
C ILE A 40 -16.62 -13.19 -15.09
N PHE A 41 -15.70 -12.33 -15.52
CA PHE A 41 -14.25 -12.52 -15.42
C PHE A 41 -13.55 -11.49 -14.50
N GLY A 42 -14.28 -10.71 -13.69
CA GLY A 42 -13.71 -9.55 -12.98
C GLY A 42 -12.52 -9.90 -12.06
N LEU A 43 -12.68 -10.93 -11.23
CA LEU A 43 -11.64 -11.37 -10.31
C LEU A 43 -10.47 -12.00 -11.07
N ALA A 44 -10.76 -12.77 -12.11
CA ALA A 44 -9.73 -13.39 -12.95
C ALA A 44 -8.86 -12.33 -13.63
N TRP A 45 -9.45 -11.26 -14.18
CA TRP A 45 -8.69 -10.14 -14.77
C TRP A 45 -7.81 -9.42 -13.76
N SER A 46 -8.29 -9.23 -12.54
CA SER A 46 -7.55 -8.56 -11.47
C SER A 46 -6.33 -9.35 -11.00
N ILE A 47 -6.31 -10.67 -11.26
CA ILE A 47 -5.16 -11.54 -11.02
C ILE A 47 -4.29 -11.65 -12.27
N PHE A 48 -4.90 -11.71 -13.45
CA PHE A 48 -4.18 -11.86 -14.72
C PHE A 48 -3.29 -10.65 -15.02
N ASP A 49 -3.78 -9.43 -14.82
CA ASP A 49 -3.05 -8.20 -15.09
C ASP A 49 -1.69 -8.13 -14.36
N PRO A 50 -1.62 -8.27 -13.01
CA PRO A 50 -0.34 -8.28 -12.30
C PRO A 50 0.55 -9.47 -12.68
N LEU A 51 -0.03 -10.65 -12.95
CA LEU A 51 0.75 -11.82 -13.39
C LEU A 51 1.37 -11.61 -14.77
N ALA A 52 0.63 -11.05 -15.72
CA ALA A 52 1.13 -10.73 -17.04
C ALA A 52 2.29 -9.73 -16.94
N PHE A 53 2.18 -8.72 -16.08
CA PHE A 53 3.25 -7.76 -15.86
C PHE A 53 4.49 -8.39 -15.22
N ILE A 54 4.33 -9.28 -14.24
CA ILE A 54 5.43 -10.09 -13.67
C ILE A 54 6.12 -10.91 -14.76
N ILE A 55 5.36 -11.57 -15.64
CA ILE A 55 5.92 -12.38 -16.74
C ILE A 55 6.75 -11.49 -17.68
N ILE A 56 6.25 -10.31 -18.05
CA ILE A 56 7.00 -9.37 -18.89
C ILE A 56 8.31 -8.96 -18.20
N LEU A 57 8.26 -8.55 -16.94
CA LEU A 57 9.48 -8.20 -16.17
C LEU A 57 10.43 -9.39 -16.03
N TYR A 58 9.90 -10.60 -15.87
CA TYR A 58 10.70 -11.82 -15.82
C TYR A 58 11.40 -12.08 -17.16
N LEU A 59 10.72 -11.93 -18.29
CA LEU A 59 11.32 -12.13 -19.61
C LEU A 59 12.39 -11.08 -19.92
N VAL A 60 12.16 -9.81 -19.56
CA VAL A 60 13.10 -8.71 -19.83
C VAL A 60 14.35 -8.79 -18.94
N PHE A 61 14.17 -9.02 -17.64
CA PHE A 61 15.26 -8.94 -16.65
C PHE A 61 15.78 -10.31 -16.20
N GLY A 62 15.03 -11.38 -16.43
CA GLY A 62 15.38 -12.74 -16.02
C GLY A 62 16.62 -13.27 -16.72
N PHE A 63 16.91 -12.86 -17.96
CA PHE A 63 18.19 -13.21 -18.59
C PHE A 63 19.38 -12.68 -17.79
N ARG A 64 19.28 -11.46 -17.27
CA ARG A 64 20.36 -10.82 -16.50
C ARG A 64 20.51 -11.39 -15.09
N TYR A 65 19.40 -11.55 -14.36
CA TYR A 65 19.43 -11.96 -12.95
C TYR A 65 19.33 -13.48 -12.75
N GLY A 66 18.70 -14.20 -13.68
CA GLY A 66 18.52 -15.65 -13.60
C GLY A 66 19.82 -16.45 -13.81
N HIS A 67 20.72 -15.99 -14.68
CA HIS A 67 21.97 -16.70 -14.96
C HIS A 67 23.08 -16.46 -13.94
N ARG A 68 23.04 -15.34 -13.21
CA ARG A 68 24.15 -14.92 -12.34
C ARG A 68 23.98 -15.32 -10.87
N ASN A 69 22.79 -15.79 -10.48
CA ASN A 69 22.39 -16.08 -9.08
C ASN A 69 22.86 -15.02 -8.06
N THR A 70 22.92 -13.74 -8.46
CA THR A 70 23.46 -12.64 -7.63
C THR A 70 22.54 -12.29 -6.45
N LEU A 71 21.34 -12.85 -6.43
CA LEU A 71 20.30 -12.60 -5.43
C LEU A 71 20.26 -13.67 -4.34
N GLY A 72 20.94 -14.81 -4.53
CA GLY A 72 20.86 -15.96 -3.61
C GLY A 72 19.52 -16.71 -3.62
N VAL A 73 18.57 -16.30 -4.47
CA VAL A 73 17.24 -16.90 -4.64
C VAL A 73 16.83 -16.85 -6.11
N PRO A 74 15.91 -17.73 -6.58
CA PRO A 74 15.39 -17.67 -7.94
C PRO A 74 14.83 -16.28 -8.27
N TYR A 75 15.21 -15.69 -9.40
CA TYR A 75 14.81 -14.32 -9.74
C TYR A 75 13.29 -14.10 -9.72
N ILE A 76 12.51 -15.10 -10.16
CA ILE A 76 11.05 -15.03 -10.16
C ILE A 76 10.47 -14.82 -8.75
N THR A 77 11.05 -15.43 -7.71
CA THR A 77 10.57 -15.28 -6.33
C THR A 77 10.89 -13.90 -5.79
N TYR A 78 12.08 -13.37 -6.11
CA TYR A 78 12.49 -12.00 -5.79
C TYR A 78 11.60 -10.94 -6.45
N LEU A 79 11.24 -11.18 -7.73
CA LEU A 79 10.38 -10.30 -8.50
C LEU A 79 8.94 -10.31 -7.99
N ILE A 80 8.33 -11.49 -7.80
CA ILE A 80 6.95 -11.61 -7.33
C ILE A 80 6.78 -10.92 -5.97
N THR A 81 7.65 -11.22 -5.01
CA THR A 81 7.56 -10.65 -3.64
C THR A 81 7.70 -9.13 -3.62
N GLY A 82 8.62 -8.59 -4.43
CA GLY A 82 8.79 -7.16 -4.56
C GLY A 82 7.63 -6.48 -5.31
N TYR A 83 7.11 -7.11 -6.35
CA TYR A 83 6.05 -6.52 -7.16
C TYR A 83 4.71 -6.51 -6.43
N ILE A 84 4.28 -7.61 -5.80
CA ILE A 84 2.98 -7.67 -5.13
C ILE A 84 2.88 -6.64 -3.98
N SER A 85 3.99 -6.39 -3.27
CA SER A 85 4.03 -5.42 -2.18
C SER A 85 3.90 -3.99 -2.70
N TYR A 86 4.57 -3.68 -3.81
CA TYR A 86 4.43 -2.40 -4.49
C TYR A 86 3.04 -2.21 -5.10
N GLU A 87 2.49 -3.25 -5.73
CA GLU A 87 1.22 -3.20 -6.43
C GLU A 87 0.06 -2.89 -5.47
N LEU A 88 0.09 -3.45 -4.26
CA LEU A 88 -0.85 -3.07 -3.19
C LEU A 88 -0.81 -1.56 -2.92
N PHE A 89 0.40 -0.97 -2.84
CA PHE A 89 0.54 0.46 -2.61
C PHE A 89 0.02 1.30 -3.78
N SER A 90 0.47 0.97 -4.99
CA SER A 90 0.12 1.64 -6.24
C SER A 90 -1.40 1.71 -6.44
N THR A 91 -2.06 0.55 -6.39
CA THR A 91 -3.51 0.44 -6.60
C THR A 91 -4.30 1.12 -5.49
N THR A 92 -3.85 1.00 -4.24
CA THR A 92 -4.55 1.59 -3.10
C THR A 92 -4.43 3.09 -3.07
N LEU A 93 -3.25 3.65 -3.34
CA LEU A 93 -3.05 5.09 -3.39
C LEU A 93 -3.92 5.72 -4.48
N MET A 94 -3.99 5.11 -5.66
CA MET A 94 -4.84 5.59 -6.74
C MET A 94 -6.33 5.50 -6.41
N ALA A 95 -6.76 4.44 -5.71
CA ALA A 95 -8.16 4.26 -5.30
C ALA A 95 -8.59 5.27 -4.22
N VAL A 96 -7.72 5.57 -3.25
CA VAL A 96 -8.07 6.51 -2.17
C VAL A 96 -8.14 7.95 -2.64
N VAL A 97 -7.34 8.37 -3.63
CA VAL A 97 -7.36 9.76 -4.15
C VAL A 97 -8.77 10.19 -4.57
N ASN A 98 -9.58 9.27 -5.12
CA ASN A 98 -10.94 9.59 -5.58
C ASN A 98 -12.04 9.13 -4.60
N SER A 99 -11.68 8.56 -3.45
CA SER A 99 -12.66 7.85 -2.61
C SER A 99 -13.78 8.75 -2.11
N ILE A 100 -13.49 10.00 -1.73
CA ILE A 100 -14.54 10.90 -1.22
C ILE A 100 -15.49 11.30 -2.37
N LYS A 101 -14.92 11.61 -3.55
CA LYS A 101 -15.69 11.99 -4.74
C LYS A 101 -16.64 10.89 -5.21
N GLU A 102 -16.19 9.63 -5.21
CA GLU A 102 -17.02 8.47 -5.59
C GLU A 102 -18.22 8.25 -4.66
N TYR A 103 -18.11 8.67 -3.41
CA TYR A 103 -19.18 8.57 -2.41
C TYR A 103 -19.80 9.95 -2.09
N SER A 104 -19.73 10.90 -3.02
CA SER A 104 -20.27 12.26 -2.84
C SER A 104 -21.76 12.26 -2.45
N PHE A 105 -22.53 11.29 -2.96
CA PHE A 105 -23.95 11.10 -2.61
C PHE A 105 -24.19 10.80 -1.11
N LEU A 106 -23.19 10.30 -0.38
CA LEU A 106 -23.25 10.09 1.07
C LEU A 106 -22.95 11.36 1.87
N LEU A 107 -22.32 12.37 1.26
CA LEU A 107 -21.94 13.62 1.92
C LEU A 107 -23.14 14.46 2.34
N ARG A 108 -24.26 14.31 1.64
CA ARG A 108 -25.51 15.05 1.91
C ARG A 108 -26.34 14.45 3.05
N LYS A 109 -25.89 13.34 3.65
CA LYS A 109 -26.59 12.70 4.79
C LYS A 109 -26.07 13.25 6.12
N VAL A 110 -26.97 13.78 6.93
CA VAL A 110 -26.71 14.57 8.17
C VAL A 110 -25.74 13.90 9.15
N ASN A 111 -25.64 12.56 9.19
CA ASN A 111 -24.82 11.83 10.17
C ASN A 111 -23.70 10.96 9.57
N PHE A 112 -23.36 11.12 8.28
CA PHE A 112 -22.37 10.24 7.66
C PHE A 112 -20.91 10.66 7.96
N ARG A 113 -20.09 9.73 8.48
CA ARG A 113 -18.68 9.99 8.80
C ARG A 113 -17.79 9.79 7.57
N ILE A 114 -17.50 10.88 6.87
CA ILE A 114 -16.71 10.93 5.61
C ILE A 114 -15.32 10.29 5.74
N ALA A 115 -14.69 10.39 6.91
CA ALA A 115 -13.35 9.87 7.17
C ALA A 115 -13.21 8.34 6.98
N ILE A 116 -14.32 7.60 6.95
CA ILE A 116 -14.32 6.14 6.76
C ILE A 116 -14.17 5.74 5.27
N LEU A 117 -14.45 6.65 4.33
CA LEU A 117 -14.50 6.32 2.89
C LEU A 117 -13.15 5.89 2.31
N PRO A 118 -12.01 6.54 2.62
CA PRO A 118 -10.72 6.05 2.14
C PRO A 118 -10.37 4.67 2.71
N ILE A 119 -10.80 4.38 3.95
CA ILE A 119 -10.55 3.10 4.62
C ILE A 119 -11.30 1.96 3.95
N VAL A 120 -12.53 2.20 3.49
CA VAL A 120 -13.28 1.25 2.66
C VAL A 120 -12.48 0.82 1.43
N LYS A 121 -11.84 1.77 0.73
CA LYS A 121 -11.00 1.45 -0.44
C LYS A 121 -9.74 0.67 -0.05
N ILE A 122 -9.08 1.05 1.04
CA ILE A 122 -7.89 0.35 1.56
C ILE A 122 -8.22 -1.11 1.90
N LEU A 123 -9.30 -1.35 2.65
CA LEU A 123 -9.71 -2.70 3.03
C LEU A 123 -10.13 -3.53 1.82
N SER A 124 -10.81 -2.94 0.84
CA SER A 124 -11.20 -3.62 -0.40
C SER A 124 -9.97 -4.11 -1.17
N ASN A 125 -8.94 -3.27 -1.30
CA ASN A 125 -7.70 -3.67 -1.97
C ASN A 125 -6.88 -4.68 -1.16
N LEU A 126 -6.90 -4.60 0.18
CA LEU A 126 -6.29 -5.62 1.05
C LEU A 126 -6.93 -7.00 0.89
N MET A 127 -8.25 -7.08 0.64
CA MET A 127 -8.92 -8.35 0.33
C MET A 127 -8.38 -8.98 -0.95
N LEU A 128 -8.21 -8.18 -2.02
CA LEU A 128 -7.62 -8.68 -3.27
C LEU A 128 -6.15 -9.09 -3.05
N HIS A 129 -5.40 -8.27 -2.31
CA HIS A 129 -4.00 -8.55 -2.01
C HIS A 129 -3.82 -9.84 -1.21
N ALA A 130 -4.74 -10.17 -0.30
CA ALA A 130 -4.69 -11.45 0.40
C ALA A 130 -4.74 -12.64 -0.58
N VAL A 131 -5.59 -12.56 -1.62
CA VAL A 131 -5.65 -13.57 -2.69
C VAL A 131 -4.32 -13.63 -3.46
N ILE A 132 -3.76 -12.47 -3.82
CA ILE A 132 -2.48 -12.38 -4.53
C ILE A 132 -1.32 -12.94 -3.69
N VAL A 133 -1.28 -12.67 -2.39
CA VAL A 133 -0.27 -13.20 -1.47
C VAL A 133 -0.38 -14.71 -1.35
N ILE A 134 -1.58 -15.29 -1.28
CA ILE A 134 -1.78 -16.75 -1.27
C ILE A 134 -1.22 -17.38 -2.55
N ILE A 135 -1.51 -16.80 -3.71
CA ILE A 135 -0.97 -17.25 -5.00
C ILE A 135 0.56 -17.14 -5.02
N ALA A 136 1.09 -16.02 -4.56
CA ALA A 136 2.54 -15.80 -4.48
C ALA A 136 3.21 -16.84 -3.57
N MET A 137 2.65 -17.12 -2.38
CA MET A 137 3.14 -18.16 -1.48
C MET A 137 3.13 -19.54 -2.13
N ALA A 138 2.07 -19.91 -2.85
CA ALA A 138 2.05 -21.16 -3.60
C ALA A 138 3.17 -21.26 -4.64
N LEU A 139 3.44 -20.16 -5.37
CA LEU A 139 4.56 -20.09 -6.32
C LEU A 139 5.93 -20.17 -5.63
N LEU A 140 6.09 -19.60 -4.44
CA LEU A 140 7.30 -19.73 -3.64
C LEU A 140 7.58 -21.20 -3.27
N LEU A 141 6.55 -21.94 -2.86
CA LEU A 141 6.66 -23.37 -2.54
C LEU A 141 7.09 -24.20 -3.76
N VAL A 142 6.52 -23.94 -4.94
CA VAL A 142 6.92 -24.59 -6.21
C VAL A 142 8.39 -24.31 -6.53
N ASN A 143 8.90 -23.14 -6.17
CA ASN A 143 10.30 -22.75 -6.32
C ASN A 143 11.21 -23.21 -5.16
N LYS A 144 10.74 -24.15 -4.33
CA LYS A 144 11.48 -24.73 -3.18
C LYS A 144 11.87 -23.71 -2.11
N ILE A 145 11.13 -22.61 -2.00
CA ILE A 145 11.25 -21.71 -0.84
C ILE A 145 10.40 -22.28 0.28
N GLU A 146 11.06 -22.75 1.33
CA GLU A 146 10.40 -23.36 2.48
C GLU A 146 9.70 -22.31 3.36
N PRO A 147 8.49 -22.60 3.88
CA PRO A 147 7.86 -21.79 4.91
C PRO A 147 8.78 -21.61 6.10
N SER A 148 8.75 -20.42 6.68
CA SER A 148 9.51 -20.12 7.89
C SER A 148 8.68 -19.28 8.85
N LEU A 149 9.09 -19.24 10.12
CA LEU A 149 8.45 -18.36 11.11
C LEU A 149 8.50 -16.89 10.70
N TYR A 150 9.45 -16.48 9.85
CA TYR A 150 9.54 -15.12 9.31
C TYR A 150 8.36 -14.74 8.43
N TRP A 151 7.60 -15.69 7.88
CA TRP A 151 6.39 -15.37 7.11
C TRP A 151 5.34 -14.63 7.94
N ILE A 152 5.33 -14.81 9.27
CA ILE A 152 4.43 -14.07 10.16
C ILE A 152 4.69 -12.56 10.14
N GLN A 153 5.91 -12.14 9.78
CA GLN A 153 6.28 -10.72 9.66
C GLN A 153 5.57 -10.03 8.50
N LEU A 154 4.99 -10.77 7.55
CA LEU A 154 4.10 -10.18 6.55
C LEU A 154 2.94 -9.42 7.20
N VAL A 155 2.40 -9.90 8.32
CA VAL A 155 1.35 -9.20 9.05
C VAL A 155 1.85 -7.84 9.54
N TYR A 156 3.09 -7.78 10.03
CA TYR A 156 3.74 -6.55 10.44
C TYR A 156 3.93 -5.57 9.25
N TYR A 157 4.41 -6.04 8.10
CA TYR A 157 4.61 -5.17 6.95
C TYR A 157 3.29 -4.73 6.27
N ILE A 158 2.25 -5.56 6.32
CA ILE A 158 0.88 -5.16 5.94
C ILE A 158 0.37 -4.07 6.89
N PHE A 159 0.65 -4.18 8.19
CA PHE A 159 0.30 -3.14 9.16
C PHE A 159 1.07 -1.84 8.90
N CYS A 160 2.38 -1.92 8.61
CA CYS A 160 3.20 -0.77 8.21
C CYS A 160 2.60 -0.07 6.99
N PHE A 161 2.26 -0.84 5.95
CA PHE A 161 1.55 -0.33 4.77
C PHE A 161 0.23 0.36 5.15
N PHE A 162 -0.59 -0.28 5.98
CA PHE A 162 -1.91 0.23 6.37
C PHE A 162 -1.82 1.60 7.05
N VAL A 163 -0.87 1.79 7.97
CA VAL A 163 -0.70 3.08 8.65
C VAL A 163 -0.19 4.16 7.70
N LEU A 164 0.81 3.85 6.87
CA LEU A 164 1.34 4.77 5.86
C LEU A 164 0.25 5.21 4.88
N ILE A 165 -0.51 4.26 4.33
CA ILE A 165 -1.49 4.54 3.29
C ILE A 165 -2.69 5.30 3.85
N ILE A 166 -3.07 5.14 5.12
CA ILE A 166 -4.13 5.94 5.74
C ILE A 166 -3.74 7.43 5.78
N GLY A 167 -2.50 7.73 6.20
CA GLY A 167 -2.00 9.11 6.24
C GLY A 167 -2.03 9.76 4.86
N LEU A 168 -1.52 9.04 3.86
CA LEU A 168 -1.58 9.48 2.46
C LEU A 168 -3.02 9.58 1.95
N ALA A 169 -3.89 8.65 2.33
CA ALA A 169 -5.27 8.62 1.87
C ALA A 169 -6.04 9.85 2.33
N TRP A 170 -5.94 10.26 3.59
CA TRP A 170 -6.59 11.48 4.05
C TRP A 170 -6.00 12.74 3.44
N LEU A 171 -4.68 12.77 3.26
CA LEU A 171 -4.01 13.88 2.60
C LEU A 171 -4.50 14.03 1.15
N THR A 172 -4.38 12.99 0.35
CA THR A 172 -4.64 13.06 -1.08
C THR A 172 -6.13 13.13 -1.41
N SER A 173 -6.98 12.38 -0.70
CA SER A 173 -8.43 12.38 -0.95
C SER A 173 -9.12 13.68 -0.56
N SER A 174 -8.60 14.40 0.45
CA SER A 174 -9.16 15.70 0.85
C SER A 174 -8.72 16.81 -0.11
N ILE A 175 -7.45 16.82 -0.53
CA ILE A 175 -6.94 17.83 -1.48
C ILE A 175 -7.55 17.63 -2.87
N SER A 176 -7.73 16.39 -3.32
CA SER A 176 -8.25 16.08 -4.67
C SER A 176 -9.67 16.58 -4.94
N LEU A 177 -10.47 16.81 -3.89
CA LEU A 177 -11.80 17.41 -4.01
C LEU A 177 -11.73 18.86 -4.51
N PHE A 178 -10.72 19.61 -4.08
CA PHE A 178 -10.53 21.02 -4.46
C PHE A 178 -9.61 21.15 -5.68
N PHE A 179 -8.68 20.20 -5.84
CA PHE A 179 -7.68 20.19 -6.90
C PHE A 179 -7.74 18.89 -7.70
N PRO A 180 -8.55 18.82 -8.78
CA PRO A 180 -8.74 17.61 -9.57
C PRO A 180 -7.43 17.01 -10.14
N ASP A 181 -6.42 17.84 -10.39
CA ASP A 181 -5.12 17.43 -10.94
C ASP A 181 -4.29 16.57 -10.00
N VAL A 182 -4.63 16.51 -8.70
CA VAL A 182 -3.96 15.65 -7.72
C VAL A 182 -3.92 14.20 -8.20
N LYS A 183 -4.97 13.71 -8.87
CA LYS A 183 -4.99 12.34 -9.43
C LYS A 183 -3.86 12.13 -10.44
N ASN A 184 -3.65 13.08 -11.34
CA ASN A 184 -2.61 12.99 -12.36
C ASN A 184 -1.22 13.09 -11.73
N ILE A 185 -1.04 13.99 -10.77
CA ILE A 185 0.21 14.15 -10.02
C ILE A 185 0.57 12.84 -9.30
N ILE A 186 -0.39 12.23 -8.59
CA ILE A 186 -0.17 10.98 -7.89
C ILE A 186 0.15 9.84 -8.86
N SER A 187 -0.49 9.79 -10.03
CA SER A 187 -0.16 8.80 -11.06
C SER A 187 1.29 8.94 -11.56
N ILE A 188 1.77 10.17 -11.77
CA ILE A 188 3.17 10.44 -12.17
C ILE A 188 4.13 10.03 -11.06
N ILE A 189 3.86 10.44 -9.81
CA ILE A 189 4.68 10.09 -8.64
C ILE A 189 4.77 8.57 -8.50
N ASN A 190 3.64 7.88 -8.60
CA ASN A 190 3.59 6.43 -8.52
C ASN A 190 4.41 5.76 -9.64
N ARG A 191 4.43 6.31 -10.86
CA ARG A 191 5.30 5.78 -11.91
C ARG A 191 6.79 5.98 -11.57
N ILE A 192 7.17 7.13 -11.02
CA ILE A 192 8.56 7.39 -10.61
C ILE A 192 8.97 6.47 -9.46
N LEU A 193 8.12 6.33 -8.43
CA LEU A 193 8.39 5.48 -7.27
C LEU A 193 8.58 4.01 -7.64
N PHE A 194 7.91 3.53 -8.69
CA PHE A 194 8.08 2.17 -9.19
C PHE A 194 9.54 1.89 -9.59
N PHE A 195 10.18 2.84 -10.29
CA PHE A 195 11.57 2.68 -10.71
C PHE A 195 12.58 2.99 -9.59
N LEU A 196 12.25 3.90 -8.67
CA LEU A 196 13.11 4.21 -7.52
C LEU A 196 13.08 3.14 -6.43
N THR A 197 12.06 2.28 -6.43
CA THR A 197 11.97 1.16 -5.50
C THR A 197 12.58 -0.08 -6.16
N PRO A 198 13.48 -0.82 -5.48
CA PRO A 198 14.15 -1.98 -6.08
C PRO A 198 13.20 -3.17 -6.21
N ILE A 199 12.26 -3.14 -7.16
CA ILE A 199 11.21 -4.16 -7.36
C ILE A 199 11.72 -5.33 -8.21
N PHE A 200 12.34 -5.01 -9.35
CA PHE A 200 12.85 -5.98 -10.34
C PHE A 200 14.38 -5.97 -10.44
N TRP A 201 15.04 -5.12 -9.66
CA TRP A 201 16.48 -4.94 -9.65
C TRP A 201 17.03 -4.96 -8.22
N ASN A 202 18.35 -5.08 -8.06
CA ASN A 202 19.01 -5.19 -6.76
C ASN A 202 19.70 -3.88 -6.38
N ILE A 203 19.38 -3.35 -5.20
CA ILE A 203 19.97 -2.11 -4.69
C ILE A 203 21.49 -2.20 -4.48
N LYS A 204 22.02 -3.40 -4.25
CA LYS A 204 23.46 -3.65 -4.06
C LYS A 204 24.29 -3.45 -5.34
N GLU A 205 23.66 -3.30 -6.50
CA GLU A 205 24.34 -3.03 -7.77
C GLU A 205 24.62 -1.53 -8.00
N LEU A 206 24.05 -0.65 -7.16
CA LEU A 206 24.25 0.79 -7.26
C LEU A 206 25.46 1.25 -6.42
N PRO A 207 26.08 2.39 -6.77
CA PRO A 207 27.03 3.06 -5.90
C PRO A 207 26.42 3.33 -4.52
N GLU A 208 27.22 3.20 -3.47
CA GLU A 208 26.78 3.24 -2.07
C GLU A 208 25.97 4.50 -1.73
N ASN A 209 26.41 5.67 -2.21
CA ASN A 209 25.71 6.95 -1.99
C ASN A 209 24.28 6.94 -2.54
N ILE A 210 24.08 6.36 -3.72
CA ILE A 210 22.76 6.28 -4.38
C ILE A 210 21.93 5.20 -3.69
N ALA A 211 22.52 4.05 -3.37
CA ALA A 211 21.86 2.98 -2.64
C ALA A 211 21.33 3.49 -1.28
N ASN A 212 22.14 4.23 -0.53
CA ASN A 212 21.75 4.80 0.76
C ASN A 212 20.62 5.84 0.62
N LEU A 213 20.66 6.67 -0.42
CA LEU A 213 19.58 7.63 -0.68
C LEU A 213 18.24 6.93 -0.94
N LEU A 214 18.24 5.86 -1.73
CA LEU A 214 17.01 5.15 -2.08
C LEU A 214 16.39 4.37 -0.91
N GLN A 215 17.18 4.04 0.12
CA GLN A 215 16.67 3.41 1.34
C GLN A 215 15.74 4.33 2.14
N PHE A 216 15.84 5.66 1.97
CA PHE A 216 14.93 6.63 2.61
C PHE A 216 13.52 6.64 2.01
N ASN A 217 13.30 6.00 0.87
CA ASN A 217 11.95 5.80 0.35
C ASN A 217 11.16 4.88 1.31
N PRO A 218 10.02 5.29 1.89
CA PRO A 218 9.26 4.43 2.81
C PRO A 218 8.76 3.13 2.15
N LEU A 219 8.60 3.10 0.83
CA LEU A 219 8.26 1.87 0.10
C LEU A 219 9.42 0.87 0.06
N TYR A 220 10.67 1.34 0.14
CA TYR A 220 11.81 0.45 0.26
C TYR A 220 11.68 -0.43 1.50
N TYR A 221 11.31 0.15 2.64
CA TYR A 221 11.13 -0.59 3.90
C TYR A 221 10.08 -1.70 3.78
N ILE A 222 8.93 -1.40 3.16
CA ILE A 222 7.84 -2.38 3.00
C ILE A 222 8.22 -3.46 1.98
N VAL A 223 8.75 -3.06 0.82
CA VAL A 223 9.14 -3.99 -0.26
C VAL A 223 10.27 -4.91 0.21
N ASN A 224 11.30 -4.37 0.87
CA ASN A 224 12.36 -5.18 1.45
C ASN A 224 11.83 -6.07 2.57
N GLY A 225 10.93 -5.57 3.41
CA GLY A 225 10.28 -6.34 4.45
C GLY A 225 9.52 -7.56 3.95
N TYR A 226 8.82 -7.45 2.81
CA TYR A 226 8.20 -8.60 2.14
C TYR A 226 9.23 -9.65 1.73
N ARG A 227 10.38 -9.24 1.20
CA ARG A 227 11.46 -10.16 0.84
C ARG A 227 12.14 -10.78 2.05
N ASP A 228 12.41 -9.99 3.08
CA ASP A 228 13.02 -10.45 4.31
C ASP A 228 12.12 -11.48 5.01
N SER A 229 10.80 -11.26 4.96
CA SER A 229 9.80 -12.18 5.49
C SER A 229 9.73 -13.49 4.68
N LEU A 230 9.64 -13.39 3.35
CA LEU A 230 9.31 -14.53 2.48
C LEU A 230 10.51 -15.30 1.96
N LEU A 231 11.66 -14.64 1.78
CA LEU A 231 12.83 -15.16 1.07
C LEU A 231 14.07 -15.24 1.96
N PHE A 232 14.45 -14.13 2.61
CA PHE A 232 15.76 -14.00 3.24
C PHE A 232 15.79 -14.39 4.72
N LYS A 233 14.63 -14.55 5.36
CA LYS A 233 14.50 -14.93 6.78
C LYS A 233 15.20 -13.94 7.70
N THR A 234 14.97 -12.65 7.45
CA THR A 234 15.57 -11.54 8.18
C THR A 234 14.49 -10.82 8.98
N GLY A 235 14.78 -10.52 10.25
CA GLY A 235 13.83 -9.85 11.14
C GLY A 235 13.84 -8.34 10.98
N PHE A 236 12.69 -7.69 11.12
CA PHE A 236 12.62 -6.22 11.13
C PHE A 236 13.51 -5.58 12.22
N TRP A 237 13.75 -6.29 13.33
CA TRP A 237 14.65 -5.86 14.41
C TRP A 237 16.13 -5.84 14.01
N GLU A 238 16.52 -6.47 12.91
CA GLU A 238 17.90 -6.41 12.38
C GLU A 238 18.19 -5.06 11.71
N TYR A 239 17.16 -4.28 11.40
CA TYR A 239 17.26 -2.92 10.85
C TYR A 239 16.60 -1.89 11.77
N PRO A 240 17.10 -1.68 13.00
CA PRO A 240 16.42 -0.81 13.97
C PRO A 240 16.38 0.65 13.53
N VAL A 241 17.45 1.16 12.90
CA VAL A 241 17.52 2.55 12.42
C VAL A 241 16.51 2.80 11.31
N LEU A 242 16.43 1.89 10.32
CA LEU A 242 15.48 2.00 9.21
C LEU A 242 14.04 1.85 9.70
N THR A 243 13.80 0.95 10.65
CA THR A 243 12.49 0.78 11.30
C THR A 243 12.05 2.05 12.02
N LEU A 244 12.92 2.65 12.83
CA LEU A 244 12.61 3.91 13.54
C LEU A 244 12.37 5.06 12.56
N TYR A 245 13.19 5.16 11.51
CA TYR A 245 13.01 6.15 10.45
C TYR A 245 11.65 6.00 9.75
N PHE A 246 11.30 4.77 9.34
CA PHE A 246 10.03 4.48 8.68
C PHE A 246 8.84 4.90 9.53
N TRP A 247 8.82 4.51 10.82
CA TRP A 247 7.73 4.87 11.72
C TRP A 247 7.68 6.38 11.99
N GLY A 248 8.83 7.03 12.18
CA GLY A 248 8.90 8.49 12.32
C GLY A 248 8.29 9.23 11.13
N LEU A 249 8.71 8.87 9.91
CA LEU A 249 8.16 9.45 8.67
C LEU A 249 6.67 9.14 8.51
N THR A 250 6.26 7.89 8.79
CA THR A 250 4.86 7.47 8.70
C THR A 250 3.96 8.26 9.66
N PHE A 251 4.39 8.49 10.90
CA PHE A 251 3.64 9.30 11.85
C PHE A 251 3.56 10.78 11.47
N ILE A 252 4.62 11.33 10.85
CA ILE A 252 4.58 12.69 10.29
C ILE A 252 3.52 12.75 9.18
N ILE A 253 3.56 11.84 8.21
CA ILE A 253 2.60 11.77 7.09
C ILE A 253 1.17 11.60 7.62
N LEU A 254 0.97 10.69 8.59
CA LEU A 254 -0.32 10.45 9.21
C LEU A 254 -0.86 11.71 9.90
N SER A 255 -0.02 12.37 10.69
CA SER A 255 -0.39 13.61 11.38
C SER A 255 -0.75 14.71 10.37
N THR A 256 0.05 14.90 9.33
CA THR A 256 -0.23 15.88 8.26
C THR A 256 -1.54 15.55 7.54
N GLY A 257 -1.78 14.28 7.20
CA GLY A 257 -3.03 13.83 6.56
C GLY A 257 -4.26 14.11 7.42
N ILE A 258 -4.21 13.81 8.73
CA ILE A 258 -5.30 14.09 9.68
C ILE A 258 -5.58 15.59 9.74
N LEU A 259 -4.54 16.41 9.88
CA LEU A 259 -4.67 17.86 10.03
C LEU A 259 -5.28 18.50 8.77
N VAL A 260 -4.78 18.14 7.59
CA VAL A 260 -5.30 18.65 6.31
C VAL A 260 -6.75 18.22 6.11
N PHE A 261 -7.06 16.93 6.32
CA PHE A 261 -8.43 16.43 6.19
C PHE A 261 -9.39 17.15 7.13
N LYS A 262 -9.03 17.35 8.40
CA LYS A 262 -9.86 18.05 9.38
C LYS A 262 -10.10 19.50 8.98
N ARG A 263 -9.07 20.18 8.47
CA ARG A 263 -9.16 21.58 8.03
C ARG A 263 -10.07 21.74 6.81
N LEU A 264 -10.03 20.79 5.87
CA LEU A 264 -10.80 20.86 4.63
C LEU A 264 -12.22 20.29 4.77
N ARG A 265 -12.46 19.36 5.71
CA ARG A 265 -13.74 18.66 5.89
C ARG A 265 -14.98 19.56 5.96
N PRO A 266 -14.99 20.70 6.68
CA PRO A 266 -16.17 21.57 6.74
C PRO A 266 -16.63 22.08 5.38
N HIS A 267 -15.71 22.18 4.42
CA HIS A 267 -15.96 22.73 3.08
C HIS A 267 -16.31 21.65 2.04
N PHE A 268 -16.32 20.36 2.40
CA PHE A 268 -16.57 19.30 1.42
C PHE A 268 -17.96 19.41 0.78
N ALA A 269 -18.97 19.79 1.56
CA ALA A 269 -20.35 19.94 1.08
C ALA A 269 -20.51 21.08 0.05
N ASP A 270 -19.66 22.11 0.11
CA ASP A 270 -19.74 23.27 -0.79
C ASP A 270 -19.17 22.95 -2.19
N VAL A 271 -18.35 21.90 -2.29
CA VAL A 271 -17.60 21.55 -3.51
C VAL A 271 -18.14 20.27 -4.18
N THR A 272 -19.18 19.63 -3.62
CA THR A 272 -19.77 18.39 -4.16
C THR A 272 -21.27 18.44 -4.46
#